data_AF-A0A7H8M8Q9-F1
#
_entry.id   AF-A0A7H8M8Q9-F1
#
_cell.length_a   1.000
_cell.length_b   1.000
_cell.length_c   1.000
_cell.angle_alpha   90.00
_cell.angle_beta   90.00
_cell.angle_gamma   90.00
#
_symmetry.space_group_name_H-M   'P 1'
#
loop_
_entity.id
_entity.type
_entity.pdbx_description
1 polymer ?
#
loop_
_entity_poly.entity_id
_entity_poly.type
_entity_poly.pdbx_seq_one_letter_code
_entity_poly.pdbx_strand_id
1 'polypeptide(L)'
;MPARHDGGALRGGAPRVVWCAGEHDPRGVSARSVAADLVKEDRPAHLVWHPGTGEIVQLLPITRAARLLGGGVGREGRVCAQIMVVGQARTPFTGSLLTGLDAIVQWLDAWGVARRWPAGPPLPSPQSYHSLRARKDWARGGHYGASQVPTLDRPDPGGIDIRRITGPDTPVAPIPKPRAPSAPGGARLLPPRPRTPEPVRTAAPQNDSPLRPASEPVPVAQTAMSN
;
A
#
# COMPACT_ATOMS: atom_id res chain seq x y z
N MET A 1 -4.67 -3.87 20.10
CA MET A 1 -5.44 -4.91 19.40
C MET A 1 -5.33 -4.66 17.91
N PRO A 2 -4.72 -5.55 17.13
CA PRO A 2 -4.74 -5.44 15.67
C PRO A 2 -6.13 -5.82 15.12
N ALA A 3 -6.54 -5.21 14.00
CA ALA A 3 -7.79 -5.56 13.34
C ALA A 3 -7.67 -6.88 12.58
N ARG A 4 -8.76 -7.65 12.52
CA ARG A 4 -8.80 -8.97 11.85
C ARG A 4 -9.07 -8.86 10.35
N HIS A 5 -9.77 -7.82 9.92
CA HIS A 5 -10.15 -7.61 8.53
C HIS A 5 -9.57 -6.31 7.99
N ASP A 6 -9.24 -6.33 6.70
CA ASP A 6 -8.77 -5.18 5.95
C ASP A 6 -9.66 -4.92 4.71
N GLY A 7 -9.33 -3.89 3.95
CA GLY A 7 -9.96 -3.51 2.69
C GLY A 7 -9.35 -4.18 1.46
N GLY A 8 -8.48 -5.17 1.66
CA GLY A 8 -7.77 -5.89 0.61
C GLY A 8 -6.49 -5.22 0.12
N ALA A 9 -6.04 -5.64 -1.07
CA ALA A 9 -4.85 -5.11 -1.71
C ALA A 9 -5.06 -3.67 -2.22
N LEU A 10 -4.01 -2.86 -2.08
CA LEU A 10 -3.88 -1.53 -2.66
C LEU A 10 -3.74 -1.60 -4.20
N ARG A 11 -4.10 -0.52 -4.89
CA ARG A 11 -4.20 -0.48 -6.37
C ARG A 11 -3.02 0.19 -7.07
N GLY A 12 -2.02 0.66 -6.31
CA GLY A 12 -0.88 1.38 -6.87
C GLY A 12 -1.19 2.85 -7.18
N GLY A 13 -0.18 3.59 -7.66
CA GLY A 13 -0.26 5.05 -7.88
C GLY A 13 0.35 5.88 -6.74
N ALA A 14 0.06 7.18 -6.73
CA ALA A 14 0.65 8.11 -5.76
C ALA A 14 0.22 7.78 -4.32
N PRO A 15 1.15 7.73 -3.35
CA PRO A 15 0.86 7.42 -1.96
C PRO A 15 0.16 8.61 -1.30
N ARG A 16 -0.71 8.32 -0.34
CA ARG A 16 -1.52 9.34 0.32
C ARG A 16 -1.87 8.97 1.75
N VAL A 17 -2.28 9.99 2.49
CA VAL A 17 -2.88 9.87 3.80
C VAL A 17 -4.17 10.67 3.86
N VAL A 18 -5.18 10.11 4.52
CA VAL A 18 -6.43 10.80 4.85
C VAL A 18 -6.53 10.96 6.35
N TRP A 19 -6.69 12.21 6.78
CA TRP A 19 -6.90 12.61 8.16
C TRP A 19 -8.40 12.68 8.43
N CYS A 20 -8.87 11.89 9.38
CA CYS A 20 -10.26 11.85 9.82
C CYS A 20 -10.38 12.32 11.27
N ALA A 21 -11.48 12.98 11.61
CA ALA A 21 -11.87 13.23 13.00
C ALA A 21 -13.09 12.37 13.36
N GLY A 22 -13.08 11.79 14.56
CA GLY A 22 -14.09 10.80 14.98
C GLY A 22 -15.31 11.38 15.71
N GLU A 23 -15.39 12.69 15.87
CA GLU A 23 -16.39 13.38 16.70
C GLU A 23 -16.38 12.89 18.16
N HIS A 24 -15.18 12.68 18.71
CA HIS A 24 -14.97 12.26 20.09
C HIS A 24 -14.57 13.45 20.97
N ASP A 25 -15.02 13.46 22.23
CA ASP A 25 -14.48 14.41 23.23
C ASP A 25 -13.06 13.97 23.67
N PRO A 26 -12.01 14.74 23.33
CA PRO A 26 -10.63 14.38 23.66
C PRO A 26 -10.33 14.48 25.17
N ARG A 27 -11.28 14.93 26.01
CA ARG A 27 -11.11 14.92 27.47
C ARG A 27 -11.54 13.60 28.11
N GLY A 28 -12.46 12.88 27.48
CA GLY A 28 -13.04 11.65 28.02
C GLY A 28 -12.66 10.38 27.25
N VAL A 29 -12.12 10.50 26.05
CA VAL A 29 -11.93 9.36 25.14
C VAL A 29 -10.45 9.15 24.82
N SER A 30 -9.98 7.91 24.98
CA SER A 30 -8.61 7.50 24.61
C SER A 30 -8.52 7.00 23.16
N ALA A 31 -7.31 6.99 22.59
CA ALA A 31 -7.10 6.39 21.26
C ALA A 31 -7.35 4.88 21.30
N ARG A 32 -7.05 4.20 22.43
CA ARG A 32 -7.35 2.78 22.61
C ARG A 32 -8.85 2.47 22.59
N SER A 33 -9.69 3.32 23.21
CA SER A 33 -11.15 3.14 23.17
C SER A 33 -11.68 3.27 21.74
N VAL A 34 -11.31 4.35 21.04
CA VAL A 34 -11.71 4.57 19.64
C VAL A 34 -11.23 3.43 18.74
N ALA A 35 -10.01 2.94 18.97
CA ALA A 35 -9.48 1.79 18.24
C ALA A 35 -10.31 0.51 18.46
N ALA A 36 -10.76 0.27 19.70
CA ALA A 36 -11.64 -0.86 19.99
C ALA A 36 -13.01 -0.73 19.30
N ASP A 37 -13.58 0.47 19.30
CA ASP A 37 -14.86 0.75 18.64
C ASP A 37 -14.77 0.56 17.12
N LEU A 38 -13.71 1.08 16.48
CA LEU A 38 -13.49 0.89 15.03
C LEU A 38 -13.32 -0.59 14.64
N VAL A 39 -12.70 -1.40 15.51
CA VAL A 39 -12.58 -2.85 15.28
C VAL A 39 -13.94 -3.53 15.43
N LYS A 40 -14.74 -3.15 16.44
CA LYS A 40 -16.09 -3.67 16.66
C LYS A 40 -17.04 -3.33 15.50
N GLU A 41 -16.89 -2.14 14.92
CA GLU A 41 -17.67 -1.67 13.77
C GLU A 41 -17.19 -2.21 12.42
N ASP A 42 -16.12 -3.03 12.38
CA ASP A 42 -15.47 -3.50 11.15
C ASP A 42 -15.04 -2.35 10.20
N ARG A 43 -14.65 -1.22 10.81
CA ARG A 43 -14.15 -0.01 10.13
C ARG A 43 -12.74 0.38 10.59
N PRO A 44 -11.78 -0.56 10.68
CA PRO A 44 -10.44 -0.24 11.13
C PRO A 44 -9.79 0.82 10.25
N ALA A 45 -9.19 1.81 10.91
CA ALA A 45 -8.20 2.71 10.33
C ALA A 45 -6.82 2.04 10.27
N HIS A 46 -5.80 2.74 9.78
CA HIS A 46 -4.42 2.30 9.97
C HIS A 46 -3.93 2.67 11.37
N LEU A 47 -4.12 3.94 11.72
CA LEU A 47 -3.77 4.50 13.01
C LEU A 47 -4.99 5.17 13.64
N VAL A 48 -5.07 5.07 14.96
CA VAL A 48 -5.85 5.97 15.81
C VAL A 48 -4.88 6.80 16.63
N TRP A 49 -5.07 8.11 16.67
CA TRP A 49 -4.15 9.02 17.34
C TRP A 49 -4.90 10.02 18.23
N HIS A 50 -4.41 10.19 19.45
CA HIS A 50 -4.87 11.22 20.37
C HIS A 50 -3.88 12.39 20.41
N PRO A 51 -4.23 13.58 19.89
CA PRO A 51 -3.29 14.68 19.70
C PRO A 51 -2.89 15.40 21.00
N GLY A 52 -3.70 15.29 22.06
CA GLY A 52 -3.37 15.79 23.40
C GLY A 52 -2.33 14.93 24.14
N THR A 53 -2.62 13.64 24.32
CA THR A 53 -1.77 12.68 25.07
C THR A 53 -0.62 12.10 24.25
N GLY A 54 -0.71 12.10 22.93
CA GLY A 54 0.23 11.43 22.04
C GLY A 54 0.04 9.92 21.92
N GLU A 55 -1.07 9.36 22.47
CA GLU A 55 -1.36 7.94 22.30
C GLU A 55 -1.60 7.61 20.82
N ILE A 56 -0.86 6.63 20.31
CA ILE A 56 -1.00 6.11 18.95
C ILE A 56 -1.30 4.62 19.03
N VAL A 57 -2.37 4.19 18.37
CA VAL A 57 -2.75 2.78 18.26
C VAL A 57 -2.76 2.38 16.78
N GLN A 58 -1.91 1.43 16.42
CA GLN A 58 -1.90 0.85 15.09
C GLN A 58 -2.86 -0.34 15.02
N LEU A 59 -3.80 -0.27 14.08
CA LEU A 59 -4.80 -1.32 13.84
C LEU A 59 -4.45 -2.21 12.66
N LEU A 60 -3.85 -1.63 11.60
CA LEU A 60 -3.52 -2.32 10.36
C LEU A 60 -2.12 -1.93 9.85
N PRO A 61 -1.42 -2.84 9.13
CA PRO A 61 -0.24 -2.45 8.36
C PRO A 61 -0.64 -1.56 7.18
N ILE A 62 0.15 -0.52 6.91
CA ILE A 62 -0.11 0.46 5.83
C ILE A 62 -0.02 -0.13 4.40
N THR A 63 0.49 -1.36 4.28
CA THR A 63 0.57 -2.13 3.02
C THR A 63 -0.77 -2.76 2.62
N ARG A 64 -1.79 -2.68 3.48
CA ARG A 64 -3.14 -3.17 3.24
C ARG A 64 -4.09 -1.99 3.26
N ALA A 65 -5.19 -2.05 2.53
CA ALA A 65 -6.18 -0.98 2.60
C ALA A 65 -6.91 -1.03 3.95
N ALA A 66 -7.13 0.12 4.57
CA ALA A 66 -8.04 0.23 5.71
C ALA A 66 -9.48 0.43 5.25
N ARG A 67 -10.43 0.22 6.17
CA ARG A 67 -11.88 0.23 5.88
C ARG A 67 -12.58 1.52 6.32
N LEU A 68 -11.88 2.43 7.00
CA LEU A 68 -12.46 3.66 7.57
C LEU A 68 -13.17 4.55 6.51
N LEU A 69 -12.57 4.70 5.33
CA LEU A 69 -13.16 5.46 4.22
C LEU A 69 -14.23 4.69 3.44
N GLY A 70 -14.30 3.37 3.62
CA GLY A 70 -15.14 2.49 2.82
C GLY A 70 -14.76 2.42 1.34
N GLY A 71 -15.46 1.52 0.63
CA GLY A 71 -15.43 1.43 -0.82
C GLY A 71 -14.03 1.24 -1.46
N GLY A 72 -13.92 1.63 -2.73
CA GLY A 72 -12.68 1.51 -3.51
C GLY A 72 -11.66 2.63 -3.26
N VAL A 73 -12.09 3.77 -2.71
CA VAL A 73 -11.24 4.98 -2.58
C VAL A 73 -10.10 4.77 -1.58
N GLY A 74 -10.35 4.01 -0.51
CA GLY A 74 -9.32 3.62 0.47
C GLY A 74 -8.24 2.67 -0.07
N ARG A 75 -8.38 2.21 -1.33
CA ARG A 75 -7.42 1.32 -2.00
C ARG A 75 -6.58 2.04 -3.05
N GLU A 76 -6.84 3.32 -3.32
CA GLU A 76 -6.13 4.07 -4.35
C GLU A 76 -4.77 4.59 -3.86
N GLY A 77 -3.72 4.34 -4.63
CA GLY A 77 -2.34 4.59 -4.23
C GLY A 77 -1.58 3.30 -3.93
N ARG A 78 -0.25 3.36 -4.02
CA ARG A 78 0.62 2.30 -3.48
C ARG A 78 0.58 2.23 -1.94
N VAL A 79 0.11 3.32 -1.33
CA VAL A 79 -0.17 3.53 0.10
C VAL A 79 -1.39 4.45 0.17
N CYS A 80 -2.36 4.12 1.03
CA CYS A 80 -3.51 4.98 1.33
C CYS A 80 -3.78 4.94 2.84
N ALA A 81 -2.93 5.63 3.60
CA ALA A 81 -3.05 5.71 5.05
C ALA A 81 -4.36 6.39 5.44
N GLN A 82 -4.98 5.90 6.50
CA GLN A 82 -6.24 6.40 7.04
C GLN A 82 -6.01 6.56 8.53
N ILE A 83 -6.01 7.79 9.01
CA ILE A 83 -5.70 8.14 10.40
C ILE A 83 -6.97 8.67 11.04
N MET A 84 -7.46 7.97 12.05
CA MET A 84 -8.53 8.46 12.90
C MET A 84 -7.93 9.30 14.04
N VAL A 85 -8.31 10.57 14.12
CA VAL A 85 -7.89 11.46 15.19
C VAL A 85 -9.00 11.55 16.23
N VAL A 86 -8.63 11.38 17.50
CA VAL A 86 -9.52 11.66 18.63
C VAL A 86 -9.73 13.17 18.70
N GLY A 87 -10.94 13.61 18.32
CA GLY A 87 -11.30 15.01 18.25
C GLY A 87 -12.54 15.21 17.38
N GLN A 88 -12.90 16.47 17.13
CA GLN A 88 -14.12 16.88 16.44
C GLN A 88 -13.79 17.81 15.27
N ALA A 89 -14.54 17.73 14.17
CA ALA A 89 -14.33 18.62 13.03
C ALA A 89 -14.61 20.10 13.35
N ARG A 90 -15.50 20.37 14.30
CA ARG A 90 -15.81 21.74 14.76
C ARG A 90 -14.72 22.35 15.64
N THR A 91 -13.85 21.52 16.22
CA THR A 91 -12.72 21.96 17.03
C THR A 91 -11.46 21.28 16.49
N PRO A 92 -10.90 21.78 15.36
CA PRO A 92 -9.82 21.13 14.66
C PRO A 92 -8.63 20.82 15.57
N PHE A 93 -8.13 19.59 15.51
CA PHE A 93 -7.09 19.09 16.41
C PHE A 93 -5.77 19.88 16.33
N THR A 94 -5.55 20.61 15.24
CA THR A 94 -4.41 21.53 15.07
C THR A 94 -4.48 22.77 15.95
N GLY A 95 -5.50 22.93 16.80
CA GLY A 95 -5.48 23.85 17.94
C GLY A 95 -4.79 23.29 19.18
N SER A 96 -4.43 22.01 19.20
CA SER A 96 -3.84 21.32 20.37
C SER A 96 -2.31 21.24 20.33
N LEU A 97 -1.73 20.45 21.24
CA LEU A 97 -0.28 20.23 21.36
C LEU A 97 0.30 19.40 20.20
N LEU A 98 -0.51 18.55 19.56
CA LEU A 98 -0.05 17.64 18.49
C LEU A 98 1.04 16.68 18.96
N THR A 99 0.94 16.21 20.20
CA THR A 99 1.90 15.28 20.81
C THR A 99 2.03 14.01 19.96
N GLY A 100 3.25 13.61 19.61
CA GLY A 100 3.52 12.41 18.81
C GLY A 100 3.32 12.57 17.29
N LEU A 101 2.94 13.77 16.80
CA LEU A 101 2.77 14.02 15.38
C LEU A 101 4.03 13.74 14.56
N ASP A 102 5.21 14.11 15.05
CA ASP A 102 6.49 13.92 14.32
C ASP A 102 6.73 12.44 13.98
N ALA A 103 6.40 11.53 14.89
CA ALA A 103 6.51 10.09 14.66
C ALA A 103 5.55 9.61 13.55
N ILE A 104 4.34 10.16 13.50
CA ILE A 104 3.36 9.86 12.45
C ILE A 104 3.85 10.37 11.10
N VAL A 105 4.32 11.62 11.04
CA VAL A 105 4.78 12.24 9.80
C VAL A 105 6.04 11.53 9.29
N GLN A 106 7.00 11.21 10.16
CA GLN A 106 8.19 10.44 9.79
C GLN A 106 7.82 9.04 9.26
N TRP A 107 6.84 8.38 9.89
CA TRP A 107 6.32 7.11 9.39
C TRP A 107 5.72 7.28 7.99
N LEU A 108 4.91 8.32 7.74
CA LEU A 108 4.34 8.61 6.42
C LEU A 108 5.42 8.88 5.35
N ASP A 109 6.48 9.61 5.72
CA ASP A 109 7.62 9.87 4.83
C ASP A 109 8.35 8.60 4.43
N ALA A 110 8.53 7.65 5.36
CA ALA A 110 9.15 6.35 5.07
C ALA A 110 8.35 5.54 4.03
N TRP A 111 7.05 5.81 3.89
CA TRP A 111 6.16 5.24 2.88
C TRP A 111 5.99 6.13 1.63
N GLY A 112 6.75 7.22 1.57
CA GLY A 112 6.82 8.14 0.43
C GLY A 112 5.60 9.03 0.27
N VAL A 113 4.78 9.21 1.31
CA VAL A 113 3.67 10.17 1.28
C VAL A 113 4.26 11.58 1.25
N ALA A 114 4.03 12.31 0.17
CA ALA A 114 4.58 13.66 0.03
C ALA A 114 3.88 14.63 0.99
N ARG A 115 4.67 15.42 1.74
CA ARG A 115 4.25 16.50 2.65
C ARG A 115 3.66 17.71 1.90
N ARG A 116 2.54 17.50 1.23
CA ARG A 116 1.79 18.50 0.45
C ARG A 116 0.30 18.22 0.56
N TRP A 117 -0.51 19.27 0.32
CA TRP A 117 -1.96 19.20 0.34
C TRP A 117 -2.53 19.60 -1.02
N PRO A 118 -2.70 18.66 -1.98
CA PRO A 118 -3.07 19.00 -3.35
C PRO A 118 -4.42 19.70 -3.49
N ALA A 119 -5.38 19.37 -2.62
CA ALA A 119 -6.69 20.02 -2.56
C ALA A 119 -6.70 21.29 -1.70
N GLY A 120 -5.52 21.77 -1.26
CA GLY A 120 -5.39 22.85 -0.29
C GLY A 120 -5.75 22.43 1.14
N PRO A 121 -5.79 23.38 2.08
CA PRO A 121 -6.26 23.13 3.44
C PRO A 121 -7.75 22.74 3.43
N PRO A 122 -8.17 21.74 4.23
CA PRO A 122 -9.59 21.47 4.43
C PRO A 122 -10.32 22.69 4.98
N LEU A 123 -11.56 22.91 4.55
CA LEU A 123 -12.37 24.02 5.04
C LEU A 123 -12.79 23.80 6.51
N PRO A 124 -13.06 24.87 7.28
CA PRO A 124 -13.70 24.76 8.58
C PRO A 124 -15.11 24.18 8.48
N SER A 125 -15.59 23.56 9.55
CA SER A 125 -17.00 23.16 9.66
C SER A 125 -17.87 24.40 9.95
N PRO A 126 -19.01 24.60 9.29
CA PRO A 126 -19.69 23.67 8.38
C PRO A 126 -19.33 23.81 6.89
N GLN A 127 -18.45 24.75 6.49
CA GLN A 127 -18.09 24.92 5.08
C GLN A 127 -17.47 23.67 4.47
N SER A 128 -16.88 22.79 5.28
CA SER A 128 -16.30 21.52 4.85
C SER A 128 -17.28 20.56 4.19
N TYR A 129 -18.58 20.65 4.43
CA TYR A 129 -19.59 19.88 3.69
C TYR A 129 -19.57 20.21 2.18
N HIS A 130 -19.23 21.45 1.83
CA HIS A 130 -19.16 21.95 0.46
C HIS A 130 -17.74 21.86 -0.15
N SER A 131 -16.82 21.13 0.49
CA SER A 131 -15.46 20.96 -0.03
C SER A 131 -15.46 20.37 -1.44
N LEU A 132 -14.61 20.92 -2.30
CA LEU A 132 -14.36 20.36 -3.62
C LEU A 132 -13.65 19.00 -3.49
N ARG A 133 -14.17 17.98 -4.15
CA ARG A 133 -13.68 16.60 -4.09
C ARG A 133 -13.11 16.17 -5.45
N ALA A 134 -12.19 16.98 -5.97
CA ALA A 134 -11.68 16.83 -7.33
C ALA A 134 -10.80 15.57 -7.49
N ARG A 135 -11.17 14.68 -8.42
CA ARG A 135 -10.38 13.47 -8.75
C ARG A 135 -8.96 13.81 -9.21
N LYS A 136 -8.78 14.94 -9.90
CA LYS A 136 -7.47 15.44 -10.34
C LYS A 136 -6.53 15.67 -9.16
N ASP A 137 -7.01 16.33 -8.10
CA ASP A 137 -6.19 16.60 -6.92
C ASP A 137 -5.91 15.33 -6.15
N TRP A 138 -6.92 14.48 -5.97
CA TRP A 138 -6.78 13.15 -5.35
C TRP A 138 -5.74 12.26 -6.05
N ALA A 139 -5.65 12.29 -7.38
CA ALA A 139 -4.68 11.50 -8.14
C ALA A 139 -3.20 11.87 -7.84
N ARG A 140 -2.93 13.11 -7.36
CA ARG A 140 -1.58 13.58 -7.07
C ARG A 140 -0.97 12.93 -5.83
N GLY A 141 -1.78 12.40 -4.91
CA GLY A 141 -1.30 11.90 -3.62
C GLY A 141 -0.71 13.00 -2.72
N GLY A 142 -0.46 12.64 -1.46
CA GLY A 142 -0.14 13.57 -0.38
C GLY A 142 -1.16 13.49 0.75
N HIS A 143 -1.41 14.61 1.41
CA HIS A 143 -2.31 14.71 2.56
C HIS A 143 -3.67 15.26 2.14
N TYR A 144 -4.73 14.70 2.71
CA TYR A 144 -6.11 15.12 2.48
C TYR A 144 -6.91 15.02 3.79
N GLY A 145 -7.90 15.90 3.95
CA GLY A 145 -8.98 15.67 4.88
C GLY A 145 -10.02 14.70 4.30
N ALA A 146 -10.80 14.02 5.14
CA ALA A 146 -11.90 13.17 4.67
C ALA A 146 -12.90 13.94 3.77
N SER A 147 -13.12 15.23 4.06
CA SER A 147 -13.94 16.15 3.26
C SER A 147 -13.44 16.40 1.84
N GLN A 148 -12.18 16.12 1.57
CA GLN A 148 -11.55 16.29 0.25
C GLN A 148 -11.48 14.96 -0.53
N VAL A 149 -11.90 13.84 0.09
CA VAL A 149 -11.88 12.52 -0.55
C VAL A 149 -13.03 12.41 -1.56
N PRO A 150 -12.77 11.99 -2.81
CA PRO A 150 -13.82 11.73 -3.78
C PRO A 150 -14.88 10.76 -3.26
N THR A 151 -16.15 10.98 -3.62
CA THR A 151 -17.32 10.14 -3.25
C THR A 151 -17.67 10.09 -1.77
N LEU A 152 -16.87 10.72 -0.89
CA LEU A 152 -17.09 10.68 0.55
C LEU A 152 -17.88 11.91 1.00
N ASP A 153 -19.06 11.71 1.59
CA ASP A 153 -19.86 12.80 2.15
C ASP A 153 -19.59 12.95 3.65
N ARG A 154 -18.43 13.54 3.98
CA ARG A 154 -18.01 13.77 5.36
C ARG A 154 -17.37 15.16 5.52
N PRO A 155 -17.58 15.87 6.65
CA PRO A 155 -17.03 17.19 6.87
C PRO A 155 -15.65 17.18 7.56
N ASP A 156 -15.21 16.04 8.10
CA ASP A 156 -13.98 15.95 8.87
C ASP A 156 -12.71 16.06 8.00
N PRO A 157 -11.58 16.55 8.54
CA PRO A 157 -11.29 16.88 9.94
C PRO A 157 -11.65 18.32 10.35
N GLY A 158 -12.41 19.04 9.52
CA GLY A 158 -12.61 20.49 9.69
C GLY A 158 -11.35 21.30 9.34
N GLY A 159 -11.34 22.56 9.75
CA GLY A 159 -10.37 23.58 9.34
C GLY A 159 -9.01 23.42 10.02
N ILE A 160 -8.34 22.29 9.75
CA ILE A 160 -7.02 22.00 10.29
C ILE A 160 -5.96 22.91 9.66
N ASP A 161 -5.02 23.37 10.49
CA ASP A 161 -3.83 24.05 10.04
C ASP A 161 -2.83 23.04 9.49
N ILE A 162 -2.81 22.93 8.16
CA ILE A 162 -1.95 21.99 7.44
C ILE A 162 -0.45 22.25 7.65
N ARG A 163 -0.05 23.49 7.94
CA ARG A 163 1.36 23.84 8.18
C ARG A 163 1.85 23.30 9.52
N ARG A 164 0.95 23.16 10.50
CA ARG A 164 1.28 22.47 11.76
C ARG A 164 1.43 20.97 11.60
N ILE A 165 0.95 20.37 10.51
CA ILE A 165 1.06 18.93 10.23
C ILE A 165 2.29 18.63 9.38
N THR A 166 2.40 19.26 8.21
CA THR A 166 3.44 18.93 7.23
C THR A 166 4.63 19.87 7.24
N GLY A 167 4.53 21.00 7.94
CA GLY A 167 5.52 22.07 7.84
C GLY A 167 5.49 22.77 6.47
N PRO A 168 6.60 23.41 6.06
CA PRO A 168 6.76 23.91 4.69
C PRO A 168 6.70 22.76 3.68
N ASP A 169 6.21 23.04 2.48
CA ASP A 169 6.01 22.01 1.46
C ASP A 169 7.33 21.35 1.08
N THR A 170 7.39 20.02 1.16
CA THR A 170 8.58 19.27 0.74
C THR A 170 8.47 18.92 -0.75
N PRO A 171 9.52 19.17 -1.56
CA PRO A 171 9.58 18.69 -2.94
C PRO A 171 9.38 17.17 -3.00
N VAL A 172 8.64 16.69 -4.00
CA VAL A 172 8.43 15.25 -4.17
C VAL A 172 9.75 14.61 -4.58
N ALA A 173 10.28 13.72 -3.74
CA ALA A 173 11.39 12.86 -4.14
C ALA A 173 10.94 12.05 -5.38
N PRO A 174 11.74 11.99 -6.46
CA PRO A 174 11.39 11.21 -7.63
C PRO A 174 11.05 9.78 -7.19
N ILE A 175 9.93 9.25 -7.67
CA ILE A 175 9.55 7.85 -7.41
C ILE A 175 10.73 6.99 -7.90
N PRO A 176 11.35 6.16 -7.05
CA PRO A 176 12.38 5.23 -7.51
C PRO A 176 11.78 4.40 -8.64
N LYS A 177 12.40 4.47 -9.82
CA LYS A 177 11.99 3.63 -10.95
C LYS A 177 11.98 2.18 -10.47
N PRO A 178 10.99 1.37 -10.87
CA PRO A 178 11.02 -0.06 -10.58
C PRO A 178 12.41 -0.60 -10.94
N ARG A 179 13.05 -1.30 -10.01
CA ARG A 179 14.33 -1.97 -10.27
C ARG A 179 14.09 -2.80 -11.53
N ALA A 180 14.79 -2.44 -12.62
CA ALA A 180 14.73 -3.24 -13.84
C ALA A 180 15.03 -4.69 -13.44
N PRO A 181 14.27 -5.68 -13.96
CA PRO A 181 14.61 -7.06 -13.72
C PRO A 181 16.09 -7.22 -14.07
N SER A 182 16.88 -7.67 -13.10
CA SER A 182 18.27 -8.02 -13.33
C SER A 182 18.27 -8.92 -14.56
N ALA A 183 18.87 -8.46 -15.65
CA ALA A 183 19.04 -9.29 -16.83
C ALA A 183 19.65 -10.61 -16.34
N PRO A 184 19.13 -11.78 -16.77
CA PRO A 184 19.75 -13.05 -16.42
C PRO A 184 21.23 -12.90 -16.77
N GLY A 185 22.08 -13.03 -15.75
CA GLY A 185 23.49 -12.74 -15.84
C GLY A 185 24.03 -13.40 -17.10
N GLY A 186 24.54 -12.57 -18.02
CA GLY A 186 25.17 -13.06 -19.23
C GLY A 186 26.11 -14.17 -18.81
N ALA A 187 25.91 -15.36 -19.38
CA ALA A 187 26.81 -16.48 -19.19
C ALA A 187 28.20 -15.94 -19.48
N ARG A 188 29.00 -15.76 -18.42
CA ARG A 188 30.41 -15.48 -18.54
C ARG A 188 30.97 -16.71 -19.24
N LEU A 189 31.11 -16.62 -20.56
CA LEU A 189 31.79 -17.61 -21.37
C LEU A 189 33.15 -17.78 -20.73
N LEU A 190 33.31 -18.89 -20.00
CA LEU A 190 34.60 -19.31 -19.50
C LEU A 190 35.53 -19.42 -20.72
N PRO A 191 36.75 -18.87 -20.66
CA PRO A 191 37.70 -19.06 -21.73
C PRO A 191 37.92 -20.57 -21.94
N PRO A 192 38.06 -21.02 -23.19
CA PRO A 192 38.24 -22.44 -23.48
C PRO A 192 39.52 -22.94 -22.79
N ARG A 193 39.41 -24.07 -22.08
CA ARG A 193 40.56 -24.78 -21.51
C ARG A 193 41.56 -25.12 -22.63
N PRO A 194 42.87 -24.97 -22.41
CA PRO A 194 43.87 -25.51 -23.31
C PRO A 194 43.70 -27.03 -23.40
N ARG A 195 43.62 -27.55 -24.63
CA ARG A 195 43.60 -29.00 -24.88
C ARG A 195 44.97 -29.55 -24.53
N THR A 196 45.04 -30.45 -23.55
CA THR A 196 46.17 -31.36 -23.40
C THR A 196 46.20 -32.33 -24.60
N PRO A 197 47.37 -32.63 -25.20
CA PRO A 197 47.44 -33.61 -26.28
C PRO A 197 47.13 -35.01 -25.74
N GLU A 198 46.18 -35.70 -26.39
CA GLU A 198 45.91 -37.11 -26.14
C GLU A 198 47.06 -37.98 -26.72
N PRO A 199 47.48 -39.06 -26.04
CA PRO A 199 48.44 -39.99 -26.62
C PRO A 199 47.77 -40.83 -27.71
N VAL A 200 48.45 -40.94 -28.85
CA VAL A 200 48.11 -41.78 -30.00
C VAL A 200 47.86 -43.22 -29.53
N ARG A 201 46.64 -43.72 -29.74
CA ARG A 201 46.32 -45.14 -29.65
C ARG A 201 46.24 -45.75 -31.04
N THR A 202 47.07 -46.75 -31.22
CA THR A 202 47.28 -47.59 -32.41
C THR A 202 46.02 -48.36 -32.81
N ALA A 203 45.88 -48.64 -34.11
CA ALA A 203 44.67 -49.18 -34.73
C ALA A 203 44.55 -50.71 -34.72
N ALA A 204 43.27 -51.15 -34.72
CA ALA A 204 42.64 -52.32 -35.36
C ALA A 204 42.81 -53.73 -34.73
N PRO A 205 41.88 -54.69 -34.94
CA PRO A 205 40.90 -54.76 -36.03
C PRO A 205 39.42 -55.05 -35.70
N GLN A 206 38.62 -54.91 -36.75
CA GLN A 206 37.18 -55.07 -36.89
C GLN A 206 36.75 -56.54 -36.89
N ASN A 207 35.49 -56.83 -36.56
CA ASN A 207 34.79 -57.97 -37.14
C ASN A 207 33.27 -57.73 -37.31
N ASP A 208 32.79 -58.30 -38.40
CA ASP A 208 31.52 -58.20 -39.13
C ASP A 208 30.20 -58.51 -38.39
N SER A 209 29.17 -57.67 -38.64
CA SER A 209 27.79 -57.92 -39.20
C SER A 209 26.97 -59.20 -38.85
N PRO A 210 25.64 -59.34 -39.12
CA PRO A 210 24.62 -58.40 -39.68
C PRO A 210 23.16 -58.43 -39.06
N LEU A 211 22.39 -57.39 -39.43
CA LEU A 211 20.94 -57.17 -39.70
C LEU A 211 19.75 -58.10 -39.27
N ARG A 212 18.71 -57.41 -38.73
CA ARG A 212 17.22 -57.41 -39.00
C ARG A 212 16.33 -58.58 -38.49
N PRO A 213 14.95 -58.47 -38.48
CA PRO A 213 14.01 -57.38 -38.88
C PRO A 213 12.83 -57.07 -37.89
N ALA A 214 11.94 -56.18 -38.36
CA ALA A 214 10.75 -55.54 -37.79
C ALA A 214 9.49 -56.42 -37.54
N SER A 215 8.51 -55.90 -36.78
CA SER A 215 7.04 -56.06 -36.99
C SER A 215 6.18 -55.11 -36.11
N GLU A 216 5.48 -54.21 -36.80
CA GLU A 216 4.15 -53.54 -36.68
C GLU A 216 3.17 -53.63 -35.46
N PRO A 217 2.10 -52.78 -35.43
CA PRO A 217 1.43 -52.25 -34.23
C PRO A 217 -0.10 -52.56 -34.09
N VAL A 218 -0.76 -51.90 -33.09
CA VAL A 218 -2.22 -51.60 -32.88
C VAL A 218 -3.05 -52.79 -32.28
N PRO A 219 -4.13 -52.64 -31.45
CA PRO A 219 -5.09 -51.53 -31.41
C PRO A 219 -5.73 -51.03 -30.09
N VAL A 220 -6.51 -49.96 -30.31
CA VAL A 220 -7.45 -49.20 -29.48
C VAL A 220 -8.63 -50.04 -28.97
N ALA A 221 -9.09 -49.76 -27.75
CA ALA A 221 -10.43 -50.14 -27.29
C ALA A 221 -11.15 -48.92 -26.70
N GLN A 222 -12.23 -48.51 -27.37
CA GLN A 222 -13.36 -47.75 -26.81
C GLN A 222 -14.24 -48.72 -26.01
N THR A 223 -14.87 -48.26 -24.93
CA THR A 223 -16.14 -48.83 -24.47
C THR A 223 -17.02 -47.73 -23.86
N ALA A 224 -18.32 -47.89 -24.11
CA ALA A 224 -19.39 -46.92 -24.06
C ALA A 224 -20.16 -46.91 -22.72
N MET A 225 -20.83 -45.77 -22.48
CA MET A 225 -22.25 -45.55 -22.10
C MET A 225 -22.93 -46.26 -20.90
N SER A 226 -23.83 -45.44 -20.30
CA SER A 226 -25.02 -45.75 -19.47
C SER A 226 -24.76 -45.98 -17.97
N ASN A 227 -25.44 -45.32 -17.03
CA ASN A 227 -26.78 -44.69 -16.97
C ASN A 227 -26.74 -43.36 -16.21
#